data_AF-X0XLJ7-F1
#
_entry.id   AF-X0XLJ7-F1
#
_cell.length_a   1.000
_cell.length_b   1.000
_cell.length_c   1.000
_cell.angle_alpha   90.00
_cell.angle_beta   90.00
_cell.angle_gamma   90.00
#
_symmetry.space_group_name_H-M   'P 1'
#
loop_
_entity.id
_entity.type
_entity.pdbx_description
1 polymer ?
#
loop_
_entity_poly.entity_id
_entity_poly.type
_entity_poly.pdbx_seq_one_letter_code
_entity_poly.pdbx_strand_id
1 'polypeptide(L)'
;MVGSGNLPKFADNLYHDEEDDLWFVPTAEVPITNLHRDEMIPPGILPIYYVAYTACFRREKMSAGKDTRGIKRGHQFDKVELYKFTEPSTSDQELEKLLNDAEQVCQKLGLPYRVKQLCTADLGFASTESYDIEMWAPGCGEWLEVSSCSNCGDFQARRANIRYRPSPGAKPRFAHTLNGSGLALPRVMIAIIENYQQADGSIRVPEVLQPYVKEK
;
A
#
# COMPACT_ATOMS: atom_id res chain seq x y z
N MET A 1 -2.18 11.15 10.05
CA MET A 1 -1.07 11.78 9.31
C MET A 1 0.26 11.78 10.06
N VAL A 2 0.37 12.30 11.29
CA VAL A 2 1.64 12.25 12.08
C VAL A 2 2.01 10.80 12.47
N GLY A 3 1.00 10.03 12.92
CA GLY A 3 1.16 8.63 13.32
C GLY A 3 1.73 7.73 12.22
N SER A 4 1.22 7.86 11.00
CA SER A 4 1.66 7.12 9.82
C SER A 4 3.00 7.60 9.25
N GLY A 5 3.52 8.75 9.72
CA GLY A 5 4.81 9.29 9.29
C GLY A 5 4.77 10.23 8.09
N ASN A 6 3.59 10.54 7.54
CA ASN A 6 3.45 11.49 6.43
C ASN A 6 3.77 12.92 6.87
N LEU A 7 3.37 13.30 8.09
CA LEU A 7 3.69 14.61 8.68
C LEU A 7 4.82 14.50 9.72
N PRO A 8 5.67 15.54 9.86
CA PRO A 8 5.66 16.80 9.10
C PRO A 8 6.45 16.74 7.77
N LYS A 9 7.33 15.73 7.60
CA LYS A 9 8.35 15.67 6.54
C LYS A 9 7.78 15.80 5.12
N PHE A 10 6.59 15.26 4.86
CA PHE A 10 6.01 15.21 3.52
C PHE A 10 4.79 16.11 3.36
N ALA A 11 4.60 17.12 4.21
CA ALA A 11 3.48 18.06 4.14
C ALA A 11 3.29 18.65 2.74
N ASP A 12 4.38 19.02 2.08
CA ASP A 12 4.37 19.58 0.72
C ASP A 12 3.80 18.67 -0.36
N ASN A 13 3.76 17.35 -0.12
CA ASN A 13 3.24 16.37 -1.07
C ASN A 13 1.76 16.00 -0.82
N LEU A 14 1.12 16.60 0.17
CA LEU A 14 -0.25 16.30 0.60
C LEU A 14 -1.20 17.45 0.28
N TYR A 15 -2.45 17.13 -0.02
CA TYR A 15 -3.50 18.15 -0.07
C TYR A 15 -3.96 18.48 1.36
N HIS A 16 -4.09 19.77 1.61
CA HIS A 16 -4.49 20.37 2.88
C HIS A 16 -5.57 21.39 2.57
N ASP A 17 -6.68 21.28 3.28
CA ASP A 17 -7.71 22.29 3.34
C ASP A 17 -7.32 23.31 4.40
N GLU A 18 -7.01 24.54 3.97
CA GLU A 18 -6.53 25.60 4.86
C GLU A 18 -7.62 26.16 5.79
N GLU A 19 -8.90 26.00 5.44
CA GLU A 19 -10.02 26.53 6.24
C GLU A 19 -10.40 25.55 7.36
N ASP A 20 -10.52 24.27 7.03
CA ASP A 20 -11.00 23.23 7.95
C ASP A 20 -9.88 22.42 8.63
N ASP A 21 -8.59 22.67 8.32
CA ASP A 21 -7.41 21.90 8.76
C ASP A 21 -7.57 20.39 8.49
N LEU A 22 -8.14 20.07 7.33
CA LEU A 22 -8.33 18.70 6.87
C LEU A 22 -7.27 18.31 5.87
N TRP A 23 -6.74 17.09 6.03
CA TRP A 23 -5.71 16.55 5.16
C TRP A 23 -6.26 15.38 4.37
N PHE A 24 -6.10 15.43 3.04
CA PHE A 24 -6.56 14.35 2.17
C PHE A 24 -5.59 13.18 2.28
N VAL A 25 -6.13 11.98 2.36
CA VAL A 25 -5.32 10.79 2.60
C VAL A 25 -4.57 10.37 1.32
N PRO A 26 -3.24 10.17 1.37
CA PRO A 26 -2.44 9.69 0.24
C PRO A 26 -2.50 8.17 0.06
N THR A 27 -3.16 7.47 0.99
CA THR A 27 -3.36 6.03 1.09
C THR A 27 -4.26 5.71 2.30
N ALA A 28 -5.02 4.61 2.25
CA ALA A 28 -5.80 4.10 3.38
C ALA A 28 -4.92 3.70 4.59
N GLU A 29 -3.61 3.51 4.40
CA GLU A 29 -2.64 3.30 5.47
C GLU A 29 -2.80 4.35 6.57
N VAL A 30 -2.99 5.63 6.20
CA VAL A 30 -3.10 6.74 7.15
C VAL A 30 -4.26 6.55 8.13
N PRO A 31 -5.54 6.43 7.68
CA PRO A 31 -6.63 6.22 8.60
C PRO A 31 -6.51 4.87 9.33
N ILE A 32 -6.07 3.80 8.67
CA ILE A 32 -5.96 2.47 9.30
C ILE A 32 -4.96 2.48 10.46
N THR A 33 -3.77 3.05 10.30
CA THR A 33 -2.81 3.22 11.41
C THR A 33 -3.47 3.86 12.62
N ASN A 34 -4.39 4.82 12.40
CA ASN A 34 -4.98 5.61 13.46
C ASN A 34 -6.28 5.03 14.03
N LEU A 35 -6.79 3.91 13.51
CA LEU A 35 -7.94 3.20 14.11
C LEU A 35 -7.65 2.81 15.56
N HIS A 36 -6.40 2.42 15.85
CA HIS A 36 -5.95 2.01 17.18
C HIS A 36 -5.06 3.07 17.86
N ARG A 37 -5.18 4.35 17.48
CA ARG A 37 -4.41 5.42 18.11
C ARG A 37 -4.70 5.47 19.62
N ASP A 38 -3.65 5.62 20.41
CA ASP A 38 -3.69 5.66 21.88
C ASP A 38 -4.28 4.40 22.53
N GLU A 39 -4.46 3.32 21.77
CA GLU A 39 -5.06 2.08 22.24
C GLU A 39 -4.04 1.18 22.96
N MET A 40 -4.56 0.41 23.92
CA MET A 40 -3.88 -0.72 24.54
C MET A 40 -4.57 -2.02 24.11
N ILE A 41 -4.05 -2.67 23.06
CA ILE A 41 -4.58 -3.91 22.51
C ILE A 41 -4.42 -5.04 23.55
N PRO A 42 -5.51 -5.77 23.89
CA PRO A 42 -5.46 -6.86 24.85
C PRO A 42 -4.59 -8.06 24.41
N PRO A 43 -4.12 -8.90 25.36
CA PRO A 43 -3.42 -10.14 25.03
C PRO A 43 -4.25 -11.07 24.14
N GLY A 44 -3.58 -11.72 23.18
CA GLY A 44 -4.20 -12.72 22.29
C GLY A 44 -5.05 -12.14 21.14
N ILE A 45 -5.08 -10.82 20.97
CA ILE A 45 -5.80 -10.17 19.85
C ILE A 45 -4.94 -10.05 18.59
N LEU A 46 -3.63 -9.83 18.74
CA LEU A 46 -2.72 -9.72 17.59
C LEU A 46 -2.46 -11.11 16.96
N PRO A 47 -2.32 -11.21 15.63
CA PRO A 47 -2.34 -10.10 14.66
C PRO A 47 -3.75 -9.66 14.24
N ILE A 48 -3.90 -8.38 13.92
CA ILE A 48 -5.14 -7.79 13.36
C ILE A 48 -4.89 -7.45 11.90
N TYR A 49 -5.82 -7.82 11.02
CA TYR A 49 -5.72 -7.57 9.58
C TYR A 49 -6.84 -6.65 9.10
N TYR A 50 -6.47 -5.65 8.29
CA TYR A 50 -7.38 -4.74 7.63
C TYR A 50 -7.16 -4.73 6.12
N VAL A 51 -8.25 -4.54 5.38
CA VAL A 51 -8.24 -4.23 3.96
C VAL A 51 -9.17 -3.05 3.70
N ALA A 52 -8.75 -2.09 2.87
CA ALA A 52 -9.59 -0.95 2.52
C ALA A 52 -9.35 -0.48 1.09
N TYR A 53 -10.44 -0.20 0.37
CA TYR A 53 -10.41 0.54 -0.88
C TYR A 53 -10.61 2.03 -0.60
N THR A 54 -9.74 2.88 -1.14
CA THR A 54 -9.88 4.34 -1.03
C THR A 54 -9.34 5.05 -2.28
N ALA A 55 -9.98 6.17 -2.64
CA ALA A 55 -9.32 7.19 -3.44
C ALA A 55 -8.14 7.79 -2.63
N CYS A 56 -6.98 7.89 -3.27
CA CYS A 56 -5.72 8.35 -2.71
C CYS A 56 -5.31 9.66 -3.39
N PHE A 57 -4.88 10.65 -2.62
CA PHE A 57 -4.57 12.00 -3.12
C PHE A 57 -3.11 12.38 -2.86
N ARG A 58 -2.37 12.74 -3.92
CA ARG A 58 -0.95 13.16 -3.85
C ARG A 58 -0.69 14.38 -4.73
N ARG A 59 0.09 15.34 -4.23
CA ARG A 59 0.41 16.55 -5.03
C ARG A 59 1.44 16.31 -6.11
N GLU A 60 2.24 15.23 -6.03
CA GLU A 60 3.28 14.88 -7.02
C GLU A 60 4.24 16.06 -7.33
N LYS A 61 4.46 16.96 -6.36
CA LYS A 61 5.27 18.20 -6.56
C LYS A 61 6.70 17.91 -7.05
N MET A 62 7.24 16.75 -6.70
CA MET A 62 8.61 16.33 -7.06
C MET A 62 8.73 15.71 -8.46
N SER A 63 7.61 15.55 -9.17
CA SER A 63 7.51 14.74 -10.39
C SER A 63 7.27 15.56 -11.66
N ALA A 64 7.41 16.89 -11.62
CA ALA A 64 7.02 17.79 -12.71
C ALA A 64 7.58 17.35 -14.08
N GLY A 65 6.67 16.93 -14.97
CA GLY A 65 6.98 16.51 -16.35
C GLY A 65 7.36 15.03 -16.56
N LYS A 66 7.56 14.25 -15.49
CA LYS A 66 7.89 12.82 -15.61
C LYS A 66 6.64 11.96 -15.42
N ASP A 67 6.36 11.08 -16.39
CA ASP A 67 5.23 10.12 -16.38
C ASP A 67 3.83 10.77 -16.34
N THR A 68 3.68 11.99 -16.86
CA THR A 68 2.41 12.75 -16.80
C THR A 68 1.38 12.37 -17.86
N ARG A 69 1.76 11.60 -18.89
CA ARG A 69 0.84 11.14 -19.92
C ARG A 69 0.14 9.85 -19.47
N GLY A 70 -1.19 9.82 -19.58
CA GLY A 70 -2.00 8.67 -19.18
C GLY A 70 -2.29 8.66 -17.68
N ILE A 71 -2.45 7.48 -17.09
CA ILE A 71 -2.86 7.31 -15.68
C ILE A 71 -1.72 6.83 -14.75
N LYS A 72 -0.49 6.70 -15.26
CA LYS A 72 0.65 6.13 -14.50
C LYS A 72 0.98 6.94 -13.24
N ARG A 73 0.85 8.26 -13.33
CA ARG A 73 1.06 9.21 -12.23
C ARG A 73 0.02 10.31 -12.32
N GLY A 74 -0.85 10.38 -11.33
CA GLY A 74 -1.91 11.37 -11.23
C GLY A 74 -2.08 11.86 -9.79
N HIS A 75 -2.84 12.95 -9.63
CA HIS A 75 -3.10 13.53 -8.32
C HIS A 75 -4.09 12.74 -7.48
N GLN A 76 -4.96 11.98 -8.13
CA GLN A 76 -5.91 11.07 -7.52
C GLN A 76 -5.76 9.70 -8.17
N PHE A 77 -5.77 8.65 -7.37
CA PHE A 77 -5.84 7.28 -7.85
C PHE A 77 -6.49 6.35 -6.83
N ASP A 78 -7.01 5.23 -7.29
CA ASP A 78 -7.58 4.23 -6.40
C ASP A 78 -6.55 3.19 -5.98
N LYS A 79 -6.67 2.74 -4.74
CA LYS A 79 -5.82 1.69 -4.18
C LYS A 79 -6.62 0.83 -3.20
N VAL A 80 -6.37 -0.48 -3.25
CA VAL A 80 -6.73 -1.40 -2.16
C VAL A 80 -5.50 -1.53 -1.27
N GLU A 81 -5.63 -1.16 -0.01
CA GLU A 81 -4.60 -1.29 1.02
C GLU A 81 -4.78 -2.61 1.78
N LEU A 82 -3.67 -3.26 2.08
CA LEU A 82 -3.54 -4.33 3.05
C LEU A 82 -2.76 -3.77 4.25
N TYR A 83 -3.24 -4.00 5.47
CA TYR A 83 -2.56 -3.49 6.67
C TYR A 83 -2.64 -4.51 7.80
N LYS A 84 -1.54 -4.64 8.56
CA LYS A 84 -1.45 -5.56 9.69
C LYS A 84 -0.89 -4.87 10.92
N PHE A 85 -1.53 -5.12 12.07
CA PHE A 85 -0.93 -4.91 13.38
C PHE A 85 -0.46 -6.26 13.91
N THR A 86 0.78 -6.35 14.36
CA THR A 86 1.41 -7.64 14.72
C THR A 86 2.23 -7.53 15.98
N GLU A 87 2.55 -8.68 16.59
CA GLU A 87 3.58 -8.72 17.60
C GLU A 87 4.97 -8.56 16.96
N PRO A 88 5.94 -7.90 17.65
CA PRO A 88 7.29 -7.72 17.14
C PRO A 88 8.00 -9.02 16.74
N SER A 89 7.75 -10.12 17.44
CA SER A 89 8.37 -11.42 17.16
C SER A 89 7.83 -12.11 15.90
N THR A 90 6.73 -11.62 15.34
CA THR A 90 6.05 -12.22 14.19
C THR A 90 6.03 -11.30 12.96
N SER A 91 6.49 -10.04 13.08
CA SER A 91 6.33 -9.05 12.02
C SER A 91 6.99 -9.47 10.70
N ASP A 92 8.16 -10.08 10.74
CA ASP A 92 8.91 -10.42 9.52
C ASP A 92 8.21 -11.58 8.78
N GLN A 93 7.68 -12.55 9.52
CA GLN A 93 6.84 -13.60 8.94
C GLN A 93 5.53 -13.03 8.36
N GLU A 94 4.96 -12.01 9.00
CA GLU A 94 3.75 -11.36 8.51
C GLU A 94 4.00 -10.48 7.26
N LEU A 95 5.22 -9.99 7.07
CA LEU A 95 5.67 -9.32 5.84
C LEU A 95 5.66 -10.29 4.66
N GLU A 96 6.23 -11.49 4.83
CA GLU A 96 6.21 -12.53 3.78
C GLU A 96 4.78 -12.92 3.40
N LYS A 97 3.89 -13.07 4.38
CA LYS A 97 2.47 -13.34 4.11
C LYS A 97 1.81 -12.19 3.36
N LEU A 98 2.09 -10.95 3.74
CA LEU A 98 1.56 -9.73 3.10
C LEU A 98 2.02 -9.62 1.64
N LEU A 99 3.30 -9.90 1.38
CA LEU A 99 3.85 -10.00 0.03
C LEU A 99 3.11 -11.05 -0.79
N ASN A 100 2.96 -12.27 -0.24
CA ASN A 100 2.25 -13.36 -0.91
C ASN A 100 0.77 -13.03 -1.17
N ASP A 101 0.09 -12.30 -0.28
CA ASP A 101 -1.30 -11.86 -0.48
C ASP A 101 -1.41 -10.93 -1.71
N ALA A 102 -0.45 -10.00 -1.89
CA ALA A 102 -0.41 -9.12 -3.05
C ALA A 102 0.03 -9.85 -4.34
N GLU A 103 0.99 -10.78 -4.26
CA GLU A 103 1.42 -11.61 -5.40
C GLU A 103 0.29 -12.49 -5.93
N GLN A 104 -0.55 -13.05 -5.06
CA GLN A 104 -1.69 -13.88 -5.48
C GLN A 104 -2.65 -13.12 -6.42
N VAL A 105 -2.82 -11.80 -6.24
CA VAL A 105 -3.62 -10.98 -7.17
C VAL A 105 -2.92 -10.90 -8.53
N CYS A 106 -1.60 -10.71 -8.54
CA CYS A 106 -0.79 -10.66 -9.77
C CYS A 106 -0.84 -11.98 -10.55
N GLN A 107 -0.67 -13.10 -9.84
CA GLN A 107 -0.73 -14.45 -10.40
C GLN A 107 -2.10 -14.76 -11.01
N LYS A 108 -3.19 -14.44 -10.28
CA LYS A 108 -4.57 -14.62 -10.77
C LYS A 108 -4.89 -13.77 -11.99
N LEU A 109 -4.33 -12.57 -12.06
CA LEU A 109 -4.45 -11.70 -13.24
C LEU A 109 -3.68 -12.24 -14.45
N GLY A 110 -2.79 -13.23 -14.29
CA GLY A 110 -2.02 -13.81 -15.39
C GLY A 110 -0.98 -12.86 -15.99
N LEU A 111 -0.56 -11.85 -15.24
CA LEU A 111 0.40 -10.83 -15.70
C LEU A 111 1.84 -11.22 -15.32
N PRO A 112 2.83 -11.04 -16.21
CA PRO A 112 4.23 -11.16 -15.83
C PRO A 112 4.58 -10.10 -14.78
N TYR A 113 5.17 -10.54 -13.67
CA TYR A 113 5.61 -9.65 -12.61
C TYR A 113 6.96 -10.11 -12.04
N ARG A 114 7.62 -9.21 -11.31
CA ARG A 114 8.81 -9.51 -10.51
C ARG A 114 8.68 -8.91 -9.11
N VAL A 115 9.41 -9.46 -8.16
CA VAL A 115 9.55 -8.94 -6.79
C VAL A 115 10.95 -8.39 -6.62
N LYS A 116 11.06 -7.18 -6.05
CA LYS A 116 12.31 -6.50 -5.75
C LYS A 116 12.37 -6.18 -4.25
N GLN A 117 13.33 -6.73 -3.54
CA GLN A 117 13.67 -6.23 -2.20
C GLN A 117 14.40 -4.89 -2.33
N LEU A 118 13.95 -3.88 -1.59
CA LEU A 118 14.51 -2.53 -1.69
C LEU A 118 15.84 -2.43 -0.94
N CYS A 119 16.79 -1.69 -1.54
CA CYS A 119 18.03 -1.34 -0.86
C CYS A 119 17.80 -0.19 0.13
N THR A 120 18.74 0.03 1.03
CA THR A 120 18.62 1.04 2.10
C THR A 120 18.37 2.46 1.59
N ALA A 121 18.85 2.81 0.40
CA ALA A 121 18.65 4.13 -0.20
C ALA A 121 17.24 4.33 -0.78
N ASP A 122 16.54 3.24 -1.12
CA ASP A 122 15.20 3.25 -1.71
C ASP A 122 14.10 3.01 -0.66
N LEU A 123 14.45 2.71 0.60
CA LEU A 123 13.46 2.47 1.65
C LEU A 123 12.60 3.70 1.96
N GLY A 124 11.30 3.46 2.14
CA GLY A 124 10.35 4.45 2.63
C GLY A 124 10.70 4.93 4.04
N PHE A 125 10.33 6.17 4.36
CA PHE A 125 10.75 6.82 5.62
C PHE A 125 10.35 6.08 6.90
N ALA A 126 9.22 5.35 6.87
CA ALA A 126 8.73 4.57 8.01
C ALA A 126 9.17 3.10 7.97
N SER A 127 9.71 2.62 6.86
CA SER A 127 9.93 1.20 6.61
C SER A 127 11.29 0.75 7.14
N THR A 128 11.32 -0.42 7.79
CA THR A 128 12.55 -1.13 8.14
C THR A 128 12.96 -2.10 7.03
N GLU A 129 11.99 -2.63 6.30
CA GLU A 129 12.18 -3.54 5.17
C GLU A 129 10.98 -3.44 4.22
N SER A 130 11.23 -3.51 2.91
CA SER A 130 10.21 -3.38 1.87
C SER A 130 10.49 -4.26 0.66
N TYR A 131 9.42 -4.81 0.09
CA TYR A 131 9.40 -5.49 -1.20
C TYR A 131 8.45 -4.77 -2.14
N ASP A 132 8.93 -4.46 -3.34
CA ASP A 132 8.09 -3.95 -4.42
C ASP A 132 7.71 -5.08 -5.37
N ILE A 133 6.44 -5.10 -5.78
CA ILE A 133 5.94 -5.94 -6.86
C ILE A 133 5.79 -5.07 -8.09
N GLU A 134 6.43 -5.46 -9.20
CA GLU A 134 6.38 -4.72 -10.45
C GLU A 134 5.81 -5.60 -11.57
N MET A 135 4.80 -5.11 -12.28
CA MET A 135 4.20 -5.77 -13.45
C MET A 135 4.83 -5.26 -14.74
N TRP A 136 5.04 -6.15 -15.71
CA TRP A 136 5.54 -5.76 -17.03
C TRP A 136 4.49 -5.00 -17.84
N ALA A 137 4.87 -3.89 -18.45
CA ALA A 137 4.03 -3.07 -19.32
C ALA A 137 4.69 -2.94 -20.70
N PRO A 138 4.28 -3.75 -21.72
CA PRO A 138 4.98 -3.82 -23.00
C PRO A 138 4.89 -2.55 -23.86
N GLY A 139 3.81 -1.77 -23.74
CA GLY A 139 3.65 -0.49 -24.41
C GLY A 139 4.51 0.61 -23.79
N CYS A 140 4.70 0.57 -22.47
CA CYS A 140 5.65 1.44 -21.77
C CYS A 140 7.11 0.97 -21.90
N GLY A 141 7.33 -0.33 -22.12
CA GLY A 141 8.67 -0.94 -22.18
C GLY A 141 9.37 -1.00 -20.82
N GLU A 142 8.62 -1.11 -19.73
CA GLU A 142 9.16 -1.06 -18.36
C GLU A 142 8.39 -1.95 -17.37
N TRP A 143 8.97 -2.13 -16.18
CA TRP A 143 8.31 -2.74 -15.03
C TRP A 143 7.64 -1.65 -14.19
N LEU A 144 6.32 -1.74 -14.00
CA LEU A 144 5.52 -0.79 -13.24
C LEU A 144 5.29 -1.32 -11.83
N GLU A 145 5.79 -0.62 -10.81
CA GLU A 145 5.55 -0.94 -9.39
C GLU A 145 4.04 -0.85 -9.06
N VAL A 146 3.39 -1.98 -8.87
CA VAL A 146 1.94 -2.07 -8.55
C VAL A 146 1.68 -2.26 -7.06
N SER A 147 2.72 -2.63 -6.31
CA SER A 147 2.68 -2.72 -4.86
C SER A 147 4.04 -2.44 -4.23
N SER A 148 3.99 -1.92 -3.03
CA SER A 148 5.10 -1.86 -2.08
C SER A 148 4.61 -2.40 -0.75
N CYS A 149 5.16 -3.52 -0.31
CA CYS A 149 4.84 -4.21 0.94
C CYS A 149 5.96 -3.94 1.95
N SER A 150 5.64 -3.32 3.08
CA SER A 150 6.62 -2.85 4.06
C SER A 150 6.33 -3.33 5.47
N ASN A 151 7.39 -3.68 6.19
CA ASN A 151 7.40 -3.74 7.65
C ASN A 151 7.92 -2.39 8.18
N CYS A 152 7.17 -1.75 9.06
CA CYS A 152 7.54 -0.46 9.66
C CYS A 152 8.08 -0.60 11.10
N GLY A 153 8.25 -1.83 11.59
CA GLY A 153 8.59 -2.09 12.98
C GLY A 153 7.63 -1.37 13.93
N ASP A 154 8.17 -0.77 14.99
CA ASP A 154 7.39 0.04 15.93
C ASP A 154 7.32 1.54 15.59
N PHE A 155 7.80 1.97 14.41
CA PHE A 155 7.89 3.38 14.04
C PHE A 155 6.54 4.10 14.09
N GLN A 156 5.53 3.54 13.42
CA GLN A 156 4.19 4.12 13.38
C GLN A 156 3.48 3.96 14.72
N ALA A 157 3.61 2.79 15.34
CA ALA A 157 3.03 2.48 16.64
C ALA A 157 3.52 3.44 17.74
N ARG A 158 4.80 3.83 17.74
CA ARG A 158 5.34 4.84 18.66
C ARG A 158 4.71 6.21 18.45
N ARG A 159 4.57 6.63 17.19
CA ARG A 159 4.01 7.95 16.83
C ARG A 159 2.50 8.05 17.06
N ALA A 160 1.78 6.94 16.99
CA ALA A 160 0.35 6.84 17.26
C ALA A 160 0.02 6.23 18.64
N ASN A 161 1.04 5.99 19.47
CA ASN A 161 0.92 5.41 20.82
C ASN A 161 0.15 4.08 20.89
N ILE A 162 0.32 3.23 19.88
CA ILE A 162 -0.38 1.94 19.72
C ILE A 162 0.40 0.86 20.47
N ARG A 163 -0.15 0.40 21.59
CA ARG A 163 0.51 -0.57 22.46
C ARG A 163 -0.32 -1.84 22.55
N TYR A 164 0.33 -2.93 22.92
CA TYR A 164 -0.33 -4.18 23.26
C TYR A 164 0.24 -4.76 24.55
N ARG A 165 -0.53 -5.63 25.20
CA ARG A 165 -0.04 -6.46 26.31
C ARG A 165 0.21 -7.88 25.82
N PRO A 166 1.44 -8.41 25.93
CA PRO A 166 1.72 -9.79 25.52
C PRO A 166 0.95 -10.84 26.34
N SER A 167 0.74 -10.57 27.63
CA SER A 167 0.00 -11.44 28.55
C SER A 167 -0.62 -10.62 29.68
N PRO A 168 -1.61 -11.18 30.42
CA PRO A 168 -2.19 -10.51 31.58
C PRO A 168 -1.10 -10.09 32.58
N GLY A 169 -1.10 -8.82 32.98
CA GLY A 169 -0.11 -8.25 33.91
C GLY A 169 1.27 -7.94 33.33
N ALA A 170 1.58 -8.33 32.10
CA ALA A 170 2.85 -7.99 31.46
C ALA A 170 2.96 -6.48 31.15
N LYS A 171 4.20 -6.00 31.10
CA LYS A 171 4.50 -4.62 30.70
C LYS A 171 4.05 -4.40 29.24
N PRO A 172 3.32 -3.30 28.95
CA PRO A 172 2.96 -2.96 27.58
C PRO A 172 4.18 -2.81 26.66
N ARG A 173 4.00 -3.23 25.40
CA ARG A 173 4.98 -3.07 24.31
C ARG A 173 4.29 -2.35 23.14
N PHE A 174 5.06 -1.72 22.27
CA PHE A 174 4.51 -1.21 21.01
C PHE A 174 4.27 -2.38 20.05
N ALA A 175 3.15 -2.33 19.34
CA ALA A 175 2.89 -3.26 18.25
C ALA A 175 3.83 -2.97 17.07
N HIS A 176 4.02 -3.94 16.18
CA HIS A 176 4.57 -3.68 14.86
C HIS A 176 3.45 -3.42 13.87
N THR A 177 3.73 -2.61 12.86
CA THR A 177 2.78 -2.25 11.79
C THR A 177 3.34 -2.61 10.43
N LEU A 178 2.51 -3.18 9.57
CA LEU A 178 2.85 -3.51 8.20
C LEU A 178 1.77 -3.00 7.25
N ASN A 179 2.18 -2.61 6.06
CA ASN A 179 1.28 -2.14 5.00
C ASN A 179 1.75 -2.60 3.63
N GLY A 180 0.80 -2.82 2.73
CA GLY A 180 1.05 -3.29 1.38
C GLY A 180 -0.07 -2.87 0.44
N SER A 181 0.26 -2.64 -0.82
CA SER A 181 -0.81 -2.42 -1.82
C SER A 181 -1.31 -3.78 -2.32
N GLY A 182 -2.63 -3.97 -2.41
CA GLY A 182 -3.25 -5.19 -2.92
C GLY A 182 -4.28 -4.95 -4.02
N LEU A 183 -4.15 -4.00 -4.95
CA LEU A 183 -2.96 -3.34 -5.52
C LEU A 183 -3.24 -1.84 -5.77
N ALA A 184 -2.27 -1.09 -6.33
CA ALA A 184 -2.50 0.26 -6.84
C ALA A 184 -3.10 0.23 -8.27
N LEU A 185 -4.36 0.66 -8.41
CA LEU A 185 -5.15 0.41 -9.61
C LEU A 185 -4.59 1.00 -10.92
N PRO A 186 -4.05 2.24 -10.99
CA PRO A 186 -3.69 2.81 -12.28
C PRO A 186 -2.61 2.01 -13.03
N ARG A 187 -1.59 1.55 -12.31
CA ARG A 187 -0.49 0.77 -12.89
C ARG A 187 -0.94 -0.64 -13.24
N VAL A 188 -1.83 -1.24 -12.45
CA VAL A 188 -2.47 -2.52 -12.79
C VAL A 188 -3.32 -2.38 -14.05
N MET A 189 -4.09 -1.30 -14.19
CA MET A 189 -4.89 -1.04 -15.39
C MET A 189 -4.03 -0.87 -16.63
N ILE A 190 -2.90 -0.15 -16.54
CA ILE A 190 -1.93 -0.06 -17.63
C ILE A 190 -1.41 -1.46 -18.01
N ALA A 191 -0.99 -2.25 -17.02
CA ALA A 191 -0.49 -3.60 -17.27
C ALA A 191 -1.55 -4.51 -17.93
N ILE A 192 -2.82 -4.44 -17.49
CA ILE A 192 -3.92 -5.19 -18.13
C ILE A 192 -4.12 -4.73 -19.58
N ILE A 193 -4.28 -3.43 -19.82
CA ILE A 193 -4.51 -2.87 -21.16
C ILE A 193 -3.40 -3.30 -22.11
N GLU A 194 -2.14 -3.15 -21.69
CA GLU A 194 -1.00 -3.39 -22.58
C GLU A 194 -0.73 -4.88 -22.82
N ASN A 195 -0.93 -5.76 -21.83
CA ASN A 195 -0.69 -7.20 -22.00
C ASN A 195 -1.89 -7.94 -22.63
N TYR A 196 -3.11 -7.40 -22.53
CA TYR A 196 -4.32 -8.03 -23.06
C TYR A 196 -4.88 -7.37 -24.33
N GLN A 197 -4.17 -6.40 -24.90
CA GLN A 197 -4.53 -5.81 -26.20
C GLN A 197 -4.58 -6.85 -27.33
N GLN A 198 -5.50 -6.67 -28.27
CA GLN A 198 -5.66 -7.48 -29.47
C GLN A 198 -5.28 -6.66 -30.72
N ALA A 199 -5.09 -7.33 -31.86
CA ALA A 199 -4.66 -6.67 -33.10
C ALA A 199 -5.65 -5.62 -33.63
N ASP A 200 -6.93 -5.71 -33.27
CA ASP A 200 -7.98 -4.74 -33.62
C ASP A 200 -8.11 -3.57 -32.63
N GLY A 201 -7.27 -3.54 -31.59
CA GLY A 201 -7.29 -2.54 -30.52
C GLY A 201 -8.25 -2.84 -29.37
N SER A 202 -9.01 -3.94 -29.43
CA SER A 202 -9.82 -4.39 -28.29
C SER A 202 -8.94 -4.91 -27.14
N ILE A 203 -9.44 -4.84 -25.91
CA ILE A 203 -8.74 -5.36 -24.72
C ILE A 203 -9.50 -6.58 -24.20
N ARG A 204 -8.84 -7.74 -24.17
CA ARG A 204 -9.43 -8.95 -23.61
C ARG A 204 -9.46 -8.85 -22.08
N VAL A 205 -10.63 -8.97 -21.47
CA VAL A 205 -10.73 -9.01 -20.01
C VAL A 205 -10.06 -10.28 -19.45
N PRO A 206 -9.12 -10.17 -18.48
CA PRO A 206 -8.54 -11.32 -17.79
C PRO A 206 -9.62 -12.25 -17.22
N GLU A 207 -9.44 -13.57 -17.33
CA GLU A 207 -10.45 -14.56 -16.95
C GLU A 207 -10.97 -14.39 -15.52
N VAL A 208 -10.07 -14.11 -14.56
CA VAL A 208 -10.44 -13.89 -13.15
C VAL A 208 -11.33 -12.66 -12.94
N LEU A 209 -11.28 -11.67 -13.84
CA LEU A 209 -12.08 -10.44 -13.76
C LEU A 209 -13.44 -10.58 -14.43
N GLN A 210 -13.61 -11.53 -15.35
CA GLN A 210 -14.86 -11.70 -16.11
C GLN A 210 -16.11 -11.80 -15.23
N PRO A 211 -16.12 -12.52 -14.07
CA PRO A 211 -17.29 -12.54 -13.19
C PRO A 211 -17.72 -11.18 -12.63
N TYR A 212 -16.82 -10.21 -12.56
CA TYR A 212 -17.06 -8.88 -11.97
C TYR A 212 -17.47 -7.82 -12.99
N VAL A 213 -17.21 -8.05 -14.27
CA VAL A 213 -17.43 -7.07 -15.35
C VAL A 213 -18.47 -7.52 -16.37
N LYS A 214 -19.19 -8.61 -16.11
CA LYS A 214 -20.25 -9.08 -17.02
C LYS A 214 -21.27 -7.96 -17.27
N GLU A 215 -21.73 -7.89 -18.52
CA GLU A 215 -22.87 -7.08 -18.91
C GLU A 215 -24.06 -7.39 -17.97
N LYS A 216 -24.66 -6.34 -17.43
CA LYS A 216 -26.05 -6.41 -17.01
C LYS A 216 -26.93 -6.38 -18.24
#